data_AF-H3ZKQ0-F1
#
_entry.id   AF-H3ZKQ0-F1
#
_cell.length_a   1.000
_cell.length_b   1.000
_cell.length_c   1.000
_cell.angle_alpha   90.00
_cell.angle_beta   90.00
_cell.angle_gamma   90.00
#
_symmetry.space_group_name_H-M   'P 1'
#
loop_
_entity.id
_entity.type
_entity.pdbx_description
1 polymer ?
#
loop_
_entity_poly.entity_id
_entity_poly.type
_entity_poly.pdbx_seq_one_letter_code
_entity_poly.pdbx_strand_id
1 'polypeptide(L)'
;MKIYVLGAGSIGSLFGALLTRIGEDVTLIGRKEHVEAINNNGLMVVGVEEFTVYPRAVTETPPEPPDLIILATKSYSSAYALQCAKESIGENTWILSIQNGLGNEDEALKYTKNVLGGITTNGATLERWGVVRWTGKGITIIGNYPKGKGEFAERLVALFKKAGLEAEISESIAGWKWAKAIVNSAINPIGAIMEVKNGDILENDYLLTLAMEVVKEGCQVATQWGIEFDMHPMELLIETLKRTRENYNSMLQDIRRGKMTEIDFINGKIIEYSEEIGLKTPLNFALWSLVKAKESQTK
;
A
#
# COMPACT_ATOMS: atom_id res chain seq x y z
N MET A 1 -3.29 13.29 18.59
CA MET A 1 -2.44 12.11 18.36
C MET A 1 -1.19 12.58 17.65
N LYS A 2 -0.03 12.11 18.10
CA LYS A 2 1.26 12.33 17.42
C LYS A 2 1.48 11.21 16.40
N ILE A 3 1.63 11.58 15.13
CA ILE A 3 1.62 10.65 14.01
C ILE A 3 2.84 10.89 13.13
N TYR A 4 3.64 9.84 12.91
CA TYR A 4 4.75 9.84 11.95
C TYR A 4 4.33 9.12 10.68
N VAL A 5 4.42 9.80 9.54
CA VAL A 5 4.21 9.17 8.23
C VAL A 5 5.56 8.82 7.64
N LEU A 6 5.94 7.56 7.75
CA LEU A 6 7.20 7.03 7.27
C LEU A 6 7.06 6.70 5.78
N GLY A 7 7.55 7.62 4.92
CA GLY A 7 7.37 7.57 3.48
C GLY A 7 6.37 8.61 2.98
N ALA A 8 6.78 9.88 2.95
CA ALA A 8 6.02 11.00 2.40
C ALA A 8 5.99 11.00 0.86
N GLY A 9 5.68 9.86 0.24
CA GLY A 9 5.38 9.73 -1.19
C GLY A 9 3.95 10.16 -1.50
N SER A 10 3.35 9.61 -2.56
CA SER A 10 1.97 9.96 -2.94
C SER A 10 0.96 9.66 -1.83
N ILE A 11 0.82 8.40 -1.42
CA ILE A 11 -0.21 8.00 -0.45
C ILE A 11 0.09 8.51 0.97
N GLY A 12 1.36 8.51 1.37
CA GLY A 12 1.79 9.06 2.66
C GLY A 12 1.51 10.57 2.75
N SER A 13 1.78 11.33 1.69
CA SER A 13 1.45 12.76 1.66
C SER A 13 -0.06 12.99 1.75
N LEU A 14 -0.89 12.18 1.07
CA LEU A 14 -2.34 12.32 1.15
C LEU A 14 -2.84 12.07 2.59
N PHE A 15 -2.48 10.93 3.19
CA PHE A 15 -2.88 10.61 4.57
C PHE A 15 -2.38 11.64 5.56
N GLY A 16 -1.11 12.02 5.44
CA GLY A 16 -0.50 13.02 6.29
C GLY A 16 -1.18 14.38 6.17
N ALA A 17 -1.54 14.82 4.96
CA ALA A 17 -2.24 16.07 4.75
C ALA A 17 -3.63 16.08 5.38
N LEU A 18 -4.40 14.99 5.19
CA LEU A 18 -5.76 14.86 5.73
C LEU A 18 -5.77 14.84 7.26
N LEU A 19 -4.80 14.15 7.88
CA LEU A 19 -4.65 14.11 9.35
C LEU A 19 -4.20 15.46 9.90
N THR A 20 -3.27 16.14 9.22
CA THR A 20 -2.84 17.50 9.61
C THR A 20 -4.00 18.48 9.56
N ARG A 21 -4.87 18.37 8.55
CA ARG A 21 -6.03 19.26 8.34
C ARG A 21 -7.01 19.25 9.52
N ILE A 22 -7.13 18.14 10.23
CA ILE A 22 -8.00 18.01 11.41
C ILE A 22 -7.30 18.28 12.74
N GLY A 23 -6.06 18.78 12.69
CA GLY A 23 -5.31 19.25 13.85
C GLY A 23 -4.46 18.17 14.55
N GLU A 24 -4.22 17.02 13.94
CA GLU A 24 -3.29 16.03 14.49
C GLU A 24 -1.83 16.49 14.37
N ASP A 25 -0.98 16.07 15.31
CA ASP A 25 0.45 16.39 15.31
C ASP A 25 1.18 15.44 14.34
N VAL A 26 1.24 15.84 13.07
CA VAL A 26 1.79 15.03 11.99
C VAL A 26 3.21 15.46 11.65
N THR A 27 4.12 14.49 11.63
CA THR A 27 5.45 14.63 11.02
C THR A 27 5.56 13.74 9.79
N LEU A 28 5.92 14.33 8.65
CA LEU A 28 6.17 13.63 7.39
C LEU A 28 7.67 13.32 7.27
N ILE A 29 8.00 12.04 7.05
CA ILE A 29 9.37 11.60 6.83
C ILE A 29 9.54 11.18 5.37
N GLY A 30 10.43 11.84 4.64
CA GLY A 30 10.55 11.62 3.20
C GLY A 30 11.82 12.17 2.57
N ARG A 31 11.78 12.32 1.25
CA ARG A 31 12.92 12.77 0.44
C ARG A 31 13.18 14.25 0.67
N LYS A 32 14.45 14.65 0.62
CA LYS A 32 14.93 16.01 0.87
C LYS A 32 14.16 17.06 0.07
N GLU A 33 13.99 16.85 -1.23
CA GLU A 33 13.33 17.81 -2.12
C GLU A 33 11.85 18.01 -1.78
N HIS A 34 11.17 16.93 -1.37
CA HIS A 34 9.78 16.99 -0.93
C HIS A 34 9.66 17.68 0.43
N VAL A 35 10.55 17.34 1.36
CA VAL A 35 10.61 17.94 2.70
C VAL A 35 10.86 19.46 2.61
N GLU A 36 11.82 19.88 1.80
CA GLU A 36 12.12 21.29 1.56
C GLU A 36 10.92 22.02 0.94
N ALA A 37 10.26 21.42 -0.05
CA ALA A 37 9.07 22.02 -0.66
C ALA A 37 7.93 22.19 0.36
N ILE A 38 7.68 21.19 1.21
CA ILE A 38 6.65 21.25 2.26
C ILE A 38 7.00 22.30 3.31
N ASN A 39 8.24 22.34 3.80
CA ASN A 39 8.64 23.29 4.83
C ASN A 39 8.59 24.75 4.33
N ASN A 40 8.84 24.98 3.03
CA ASN A 40 8.80 26.32 2.45
C ASN A 40 7.39 26.79 2.08
N ASN A 41 6.53 25.90 1.56
CA ASN A 41 5.26 26.31 0.93
C ASN A 41 4.02 25.60 1.50
N GLY A 42 4.21 24.66 2.42
CA GLY A 42 3.17 23.72 2.83
C GLY A 42 3.03 22.54 1.87
N LEU A 43 2.22 21.56 2.29
CA LEU A 43 1.79 20.44 1.48
C LEU A 43 0.41 20.73 0.89
N MET A 44 0.35 20.86 -0.44
CA MET A 44 -0.88 21.10 -1.18
C MET A 44 -1.48 19.78 -1.67
N VAL A 45 -2.77 19.59 -1.39
CA VAL A 45 -3.60 18.54 -1.97
C VAL A 45 -4.44 19.15 -3.09
N VAL A 46 -4.51 18.48 -4.23
CA VAL A 46 -5.34 18.87 -5.40
C VAL A 46 -6.16 17.68 -5.91
N GLY A 47 -7.14 17.92 -6.80
CA GLY A 47 -7.93 16.88 -7.45
C GLY A 47 -9.32 16.75 -6.85
N VAL A 48 -9.60 15.62 -6.18
CA VAL A 48 -10.89 15.38 -5.50
C VAL A 48 -11.25 16.51 -4.53
N GLU A 49 -10.26 16.99 -3.79
CA GLU A 49 -10.35 18.16 -2.91
C GLU A 49 -9.10 19.03 -3.14
N GLU A 50 -9.21 20.31 -2.83
CA GLU A 50 -8.12 21.26 -2.96
C GLU A 50 -7.91 22.03 -1.65
N PHE A 51 -6.74 21.89 -1.04
CA PHE A 51 -6.37 22.57 0.20
C PHE A 51 -4.86 22.49 0.46
N THR A 52 -4.36 23.34 1.34
CA THR A 52 -2.95 23.34 1.78
C THR A 52 -2.86 23.22 3.29
N VAL A 53 -1.91 22.42 3.77
CA VAL A 53 -1.60 22.24 5.20
C VAL A 53 -0.10 22.38 5.45
N TYR A 54 0.30 22.58 6.71
CA TYR A 54 1.69 22.85 7.09
C TYR A 54 2.18 21.84 8.15
N PRO A 55 2.29 20.55 7.82
CA PRO A 55 2.87 19.57 8.75
C PRO A 55 4.37 19.81 8.92
N ARG A 56 4.93 19.32 10.03
CA ARG A 56 6.39 19.19 10.14
C ARG A 56 6.87 18.19 9.08
N ALA A 57 7.88 18.53 8.30
CA ALA A 57 8.52 17.60 7.37
C ALA A 57 10.03 17.49 7.64
N VAL A 58 10.54 16.26 7.66
CA VAL A 58 11.93 15.94 7.99
C VAL A 58 12.46 14.81 7.12
N THR A 59 13.78 14.74 6.92
CA THR A 59 14.44 13.66 6.19
C THR A 59 14.80 12.47 7.08
N GLU A 60 14.93 12.71 8.39
CA GLU A 60 15.30 11.71 9.39
C GLU A 60 14.18 11.62 10.44
N THR A 61 13.89 10.41 10.90
CA THR A 61 12.85 10.18 11.89
C THR A 61 13.28 10.74 13.25
N PRO A 62 12.48 11.62 13.89
CA PRO A 62 12.82 12.10 15.22
C PRO A 62 12.76 10.95 16.25
N PRO A 63 13.63 10.94 17.27
CA PRO A 63 13.71 9.83 18.21
C PRO A 63 12.53 9.79 19.20
N GLU A 64 11.77 10.88 19.34
CA GLU A 64 10.67 10.90 20.30
C GLU A 64 9.50 10.03 19.80
N PRO A 65 9.04 9.04 20.58
CA PRO A 65 8.05 8.09 20.11
C PRO A 65 6.71 8.78 19.77
N PRO A 66 6.10 8.48 18.61
CA PRO A 66 4.74 8.88 18.30
C PRO A 66 3.73 7.87 18.86
N ASP A 67 2.45 8.24 18.88
CA ASP A 67 1.36 7.29 19.14
C ASP A 67 1.23 6.29 17.98
N LEU A 68 1.44 6.78 16.74
CA LEU A 68 1.28 6.03 15.50
C LEU A 68 2.42 6.31 14.51
N ILE A 69 2.95 5.25 13.91
CA ILE A 69 3.73 5.30 12.66
C ILE A 69 2.85 4.73 11.54
N ILE A 70 2.61 5.51 10.49
CA ILE A 70 2.01 5.04 9.25
C ILE A 70 3.15 4.71 8.29
N LEU A 71 3.31 3.43 7.98
CA LEU A 71 4.27 2.96 7.00
C LEU A 71 3.67 3.10 5.59
N ALA A 72 4.24 4.04 4.82
CA ALA A 72 3.77 4.45 3.49
C ALA A 72 4.91 4.51 2.46
N THR A 73 6.06 3.91 2.76
CA THR A 73 7.14 3.67 1.78
C THR A 73 6.70 2.64 0.74
N LYS A 74 7.51 2.45 -0.30
CA LYS A 74 7.40 1.25 -1.15
C LYS A 74 7.87 0.03 -0.36
N SER A 75 7.29 -1.14 -0.63
CA SER A 75 7.53 -2.35 0.18
C SER A 75 9.00 -2.77 0.25
N TYR A 76 9.76 -2.56 -0.84
CA TYR A 76 11.22 -2.79 -0.87
C TYR A 76 12.04 -1.88 0.06
N SER A 77 11.43 -0.83 0.63
CA SER A 77 12.07 0.07 1.60
C SER A 77 11.57 -0.13 3.02
N SER A 78 10.61 -1.04 3.29
CA SER A 78 10.00 -1.22 4.61
C SER A 78 11.02 -1.56 5.69
N ALA A 79 11.85 -2.59 5.46
CA ALA A 79 12.84 -3.04 6.44
C ALA A 79 13.86 -1.93 6.80
N TYR A 80 14.40 -1.24 5.79
CA TYR A 80 15.33 -0.14 6.01
C TYR A 80 14.67 1.06 6.71
N ALA A 81 13.46 1.43 6.30
CA ALA A 81 12.73 2.55 6.90
C ALA A 81 12.42 2.28 8.38
N LEU A 82 11.95 1.09 8.72
CA LEU A 82 11.70 0.69 10.11
C LEU A 82 12.99 0.66 10.93
N GLN A 83 14.10 0.18 10.36
CA GLN A 83 15.41 0.20 11.01
C GLN A 83 15.88 1.64 11.31
N CYS A 84 15.66 2.58 10.40
CA CYS A 84 15.95 4.00 10.63
C CYS A 84 15.04 4.63 11.69
N ALA A 85 13.79 4.18 11.78
CA ALA A 85 12.80 4.68 12.74
C ALA A 85 12.85 3.95 14.10
N LYS A 86 13.76 2.99 14.31
CA LYS A 86 13.74 2.08 15.46
C LYS A 86 13.74 2.79 16.82
N GLU A 87 14.48 3.89 16.94
CA GLU A 87 14.60 4.66 18.19
C GLU A 87 13.29 5.38 18.53
N SER A 88 12.44 5.61 17.52
CA SER A 88 11.12 6.22 17.68
C SER A 88 10.02 5.20 18.00
N ILE A 89 10.30 3.89 17.99
CA ILE A 89 9.29 2.85 18.25
C ILE A 89 9.26 2.57 19.75
N GLY A 90 8.41 3.32 20.47
CA GLY A 90 8.20 3.13 21.91
C GLY A 90 7.27 1.96 22.25
N GLU A 91 7.18 1.63 23.54
CA GLU A 91 6.36 0.51 24.05
C GLU A 91 4.87 0.62 23.65
N ASN A 92 4.36 1.85 23.54
CA ASN A 92 2.97 2.15 23.19
C ASN A 92 2.80 2.61 21.74
N THR A 93 3.87 2.69 20.95
CA THR A 93 3.80 3.10 19.55
C THR A 93 3.17 2.01 18.72
N TRP A 94 2.13 2.36 17.97
CA TRP A 94 1.52 1.47 16.97
C TRP A 94 2.12 1.70 15.60
N ILE A 95 2.19 0.65 14.78
CA ILE A 95 2.60 0.74 13.38
C ILE A 95 1.44 0.28 12.51
N LEU A 96 0.98 1.13 11.60
CA LEU A 96 -0.01 0.82 10.58
C LEU A 96 0.67 0.75 9.21
N SER A 97 0.65 -0.42 8.55
CA SER A 97 1.05 -0.50 7.14
C SER A 97 -0.16 -0.33 6.22
N ILE A 98 -0.14 0.69 5.38
CA ILE A 98 -1.13 0.90 4.30
C ILE A 98 -0.58 0.51 2.92
N GLN A 99 0.58 -0.17 2.90
CA GLN A 99 1.31 -0.52 1.69
C GLN A 99 0.62 -1.65 0.92
N ASN A 100 0.90 -1.72 -0.37
CA ASN A 100 0.59 -2.90 -1.16
C ASN A 100 1.57 -4.04 -0.84
N GLY A 101 1.30 -5.23 -1.36
CA GLY A 101 2.17 -6.40 -1.16
C GLY A 101 2.02 -7.04 0.22
N LEU A 102 2.82 -8.09 0.43
CA LEU A 102 2.85 -8.92 1.64
C LEU A 102 4.18 -8.78 2.38
N GLY A 103 4.20 -9.13 3.66
CA GLY A 103 5.40 -9.13 4.49
C GLY A 103 5.70 -7.80 5.21
N ASN A 104 5.01 -6.72 4.89
CA ASN A 104 5.28 -5.41 5.51
C ASN A 104 4.93 -5.39 7.01
N GLU A 105 3.80 -5.99 7.37
CA GLU A 105 3.38 -6.15 8.76
C GLU A 105 4.31 -7.10 9.53
N ASP A 106 4.80 -8.16 8.88
CA ASP A 106 5.79 -9.07 9.47
C ASP A 106 7.13 -8.37 9.75
N GLU A 107 7.55 -7.46 8.87
CA GLU A 107 8.70 -6.58 9.14
C GLU A 107 8.45 -5.64 10.34
N ALA A 108 7.25 -5.09 10.47
CA ALA A 108 6.89 -4.24 11.60
C ALA A 108 6.83 -5.01 12.94
N LEU A 109 6.38 -6.26 12.91
CA LEU A 109 6.29 -7.14 14.09
C LEU A 109 7.65 -7.44 14.73
N LYS A 110 8.77 -7.26 14.00
CA LYS A 110 10.13 -7.38 14.55
C LYS A 110 10.46 -6.29 15.57
N TYR A 111 9.72 -5.17 15.57
CA TYR A 111 9.99 -4.01 16.42
C TYR A 111 8.94 -3.81 17.52
N THR A 112 7.68 -4.21 17.27
CA THR A 112 6.60 -4.06 18.24
C THR A 112 5.48 -5.08 18.00
N LYS A 113 4.74 -5.43 19.05
CA LYS A 113 3.50 -6.23 18.95
C LYS A 113 2.30 -5.38 18.51
N ASN A 114 2.42 -4.06 18.53
CA ASN A 114 1.34 -3.12 18.25
C ASN A 114 1.25 -2.83 16.74
N VAL A 115 0.87 -3.83 15.96
CA VAL A 115 0.84 -3.73 14.48
C VAL A 115 -0.59 -3.80 13.97
N LEU A 116 -0.91 -2.86 13.08
CA LEU A 116 -2.12 -2.85 12.29
C LEU A 116 -1.79 -3.10 10.83
N GLY A 117 -2.59 -3.95 10.19
CA GLY A 117 -2.62 -4.04 8.75
C GLY A 117 -3.58 -2.99 8.19
N GLY A 118 -3.36 -2.62 6.94
CA GLY A 118 -4.20 -1.69 6.23
C GLY A 118 -4.19 -1.91 4.73
N ILE A 119 -5.36 -1.74 4.12
CA ILE A 119 -5.51 -1.53 2.70
C ILE A 119 -6.23 -0.23 2.45
N THR A 120 -5.82 0.50 1.41
CA THR A 120 -6.57 1.66 0.92
C THR A 120 -6.78 1.56 -0.59
N THR A 121 -7.95 1.99 -1.02
CA THR A 121 -8.30 2.17 -2.44
C THR A 121 -8.27 3.64 -2.86
N ASN A 122 -7.86 4.55 -1.96
CA ASN A 122 -7.60 5.94 -2.33
C ASN A 122 -6.47 6.02 -3.35
N GLY A 123 -6.73 6.77 -4.42
CA GLY A 123 -5.72 7.07 -5.43
C GLY A 123 -4.96 8.34 -5.07
N ALA A 124 -3.63 8.28 -5.08
CA ALA A 124 -2.78 9.44 -4.86
C ALA A 124 -1.60 9.44 -5.83
N THR A 125 -1.29 10.61 -6.38
CA THR A 125 -0.10 10.82 -7.21
C THR A 125 0.62 12.07 -6.76
N LEU A 126 1.89 11.94 -6.38
CA LEU A 126 2.76 13.08 -6.20
C LEU A 126 3.04 13.74 -7.56
N GLU A 127 2.48 14.92 -7.80
CA GLU A 127 2.62 15.64 -9.08
C GLU A 127 3.97 16.31 -9.20
N ARG A 128 4.39 16.93 -8.09
CA ARG A 128 5.69 17.58 -7.90
C ARG A 128 5.94 17.69 -6.40
N TRP A 129 7.15 18.09 -6.03
CA TRP A 129 7.50 18.31 -4.63
C TRP A 129 6.54 19.32 -3.97
N GLY A 130 6.02 18.96 -2.79
CA GLY A 130 5.01 19.72 -2.06
C GLY A 130 3.58 19.61 -2.59
N VAL A 131 3.31 18.87 -3.67
CA VAL A 131 1.96 18.79 -4.28
C VAL A 131 1.54 17.35 -4.57
N VAL A 132 0.47 16.91 -3.90
CA VAL A 132 -0.14 15.59 -4.12
C VAL A 132 -1.53 15.74 -4.73
N ARG A 133 -1.79 15.03 -5.82
CA ARG A 133 -3.12 14.88 -6.39
C ARG A 133 -3.83 13.70 -5.72
N TRP A 134 -4.96 13.97 -5.08
CA TRP A 134 -5.95 12.95 -4.73
C TRP A 134 -6.72 12.61 -6.00
N THR A 135 -6.43 11.44 -6.59
CA THR A 135 -6.97 11.04 -7.90
C THR A 135 -8.33 10.35 -7.80
N GLY A 136 -8.68 9.82 -6.63
CA GLY A 136 -9.99 9.21 -6.38
C GLY A 136 -10.17 8.86 -4.92
N LYS A 137 -11.40 9.06 -4.41
CA LYS A 137 -11.79 8.57 -3.08
C LYS A 137 -11.95 7.06 -3.11
N GLY A 138 -11.58 6.44 -2.00
CA GLY A 138 -11.80 5.03 -1.79
C GLY A 138 -11.88 4.69 -0.32
N ILE A 139 -12.31 3.48 -0.04
CA ILE A 139 -12.34 2.91 1.29
C ILE A 139 -10.94 2.54 1.77
N THR A 140 -10.71 2.76 3.07
CA THR A 140 -9.54 2.28 3.81
C THR A 140 -9.99 1.28 4.86
N ILE A 141 -9.52 0.04 4.79
CA ILE A 141 -9.85 -1.00 5.76
C ILE A 141 -8.61 -1.26 6.61
N ILE A 142 -8.75 -1.19 7.92
CA ILE A 142 -7.66 -1.47 8.87
C ILE A 142 -8.10 -2.47 9.94
N GLY A 143 -7.14 -3.14 10.57
CA GLY A 143 -7.42 -4.07 11.67
C GLY A 143 -6.14 -4.49 12.37
N ASN A 144 -6.28 -5.13 13.54
CA ASN A 144 -5.12 -5.69 14.23
C ASN A 144 -4.53 -6.82 13.39
N TYR A 145 -3.22 -6.77 13.16
CA TYR A 145 -2.56 -7.81 12.39
C TYR A 145 -2.16 -8.99 13.28
N PRO A 146 -2.35 -10.25 12.86
CA PRO A 146 -3.00 -10.67 11.61
C PRO A 146 -4.54 -10.65 11.68
N LYS A 147 -5.11 -10.75 12.89
CA LYS A 147 -6.56 -10.77 13.15
C LYS A 147 -6.92 -10.17 14.52
N GLY A 148 -8.18 -9.78 14.67
CA GLY A 148 -8.79 -9.28 15.89
C GLY A 148 -9.19 -7.80 15.84
N LYS A 149 -9.97 -7.39 16.84
CA LYS A 149 -10.30 -5.99 17.10
C LYS A 149 -9.39 -5.41 18.17
N GLY A 150 -9.26 -4.09 18.18
CA GLY A 150 -8.60 -3.35 19.24
C GLY A 150 -9.11 -1.93 19.33
N GLU A 151 -9.23 -1.41 20.55
CA GLU A 151 -9.69 -0.03 20.80
C GLU A 151 -8.84 1.02 20.06
N PHE A 152 -7.57 0.74 19.81
CA PHE A 152 -6.71 1.63 19.03
C PHE A 152 -7.10 1.64 17.54
N ALA A 153 -7.38 0.49 16.93
CA ALA A 153 -7.85 0.41 15.54
C ALA A 153 -9.20 1.12 15.36
N GLU A 154 -10.14 0.95 16.29
CA GLU A 154 -11.44 1.64 16.26
C GLU A 154 -11.30 3.16 16.37
N ARG A 155 -10.42 3.64 17.27
CA ARG A 155 -10.08 5.06 17.37
C ARG A 155 -9.48 5.59 16.06
N LEU A 156 -8.62 4.82 15.39
CA LEU A 156 -8.06 5.22 14.09
C LEU A 156 -9.11 5.26 12.98
N VAL A 157 -10.05 4.32 12.94
CA VAL A 157 -11.17 4.38 11.99
C VAL A 157 -11.99 5.65 12.20
N ALA A 158 -12.33 5.99 13.44
CA ALA A 158 -13.04 7.24 13.76
C ALA A 158 -12.22 8.48 13.36
N LEU A 159 -10.90 8.46 13.59
CA LEU A 159 -10.00 9.53 13.20
C LEU A 159 -9.93 9.71 11.68
N PHE A 160 -9.81 8.61 10.92
CA PHE A 160 -9.80 8.64 9.46
C PHE A 160 -11.12 9.16 8.90
N LYS A 161 -12.26 8.75 9.47
CA LYS A 161 -13.59 9.30 9.12
C LYS A 161 -13.65 10.81 9.37
N LYS A 162 -13.16 11.27 10.53
CA LYS A 162 -13.08 12.72 10.84
C LYS A 162 -12.19 13.47 9.84
N ALA A 163 -11.11 12.84 9.35
CA ALA A 163 -10.20 13.42 8.36
C ALA A 163 -10.79 13.50 6.93
N GLY A 164 -11.96 12.87 6.70
CA GLY A 164 -12.64 12.82 5.40
C GLY A 164 -12.33 11.58 4.57
N LEU A 165 -11.72 10.55 5.16
CA LEU A 165 -11.54 9.23 4.54
C LEU A 165 -12.74 8.34 4.84
N GLU A 166 -13.15 7.55 3.85
CA GLU A 166 -13.97 6.38 4.12
C GLU A 166 -13.09 5.31 4.78
N ALA A 167 -13.49 4.85 5.96
CA ALA A 167 -12.70 3.88 6.73
C ALA A 167 -13.58 2.84 7.44
N GLU A 168 -13.12 1.60 7.46
CA GLU A 168 -13.78 0.48 8.12
C GLU A 168 -12.77 -0.38 8.90
N ILE A 169 -13.29 -1.11 9.90
CA ILE A 169 -12.50 -2.07 10.68
C ILE A 169 -12.74 -3.48 10.13
N SER A 170 -11.66 -4.25 9.96
CA SER A 170 -11.74 -5.69 9.70
C SER A 170 -11.21 -6.48 10.89
N GLU A 171 -11.87 -7.60 11.18
CA GLU A 171 -11.42 -8.58 12.17
C GLU A 171 -10.36 -9.53 11.61
N SER A 172 -10.18 -9.56 10.30
CA SER A 172 -9.24 -10.44 9.59
C SER A 172 -8.47 -9.64 8.54
N ILE A 173 -7.67 -8.68 9.00
CA ILE A 173 -6.95 -7.79 8.10
C ILE A 173 -5.93 -8.54 7.22
N ALA A 174 -5.37 -9.65 7.70
CA ALA A 174 -4.52 -10.51 6.89
C ALA A 174 -5.23 -11.01 5.62
N GLY A 175 -6.53 -11.37 5.73
CA GLY A 175 -7.36 -11.76 4.58
C GLY A 175 -7.42 -10.67 3.51
N TRP A 176 -7.60 -9.41 3.92
CA TRP A 176 -7.59 -8.25 3.01
C TRP A 176 -6.21 -7.99 2.38
N LYS A 177 -5.12 -8.13 3.15
CA LYS A 177 -3.75 -7.99 2.60
C LYS A 177 -3.51 -9.01 1.50
N TRP A 178 -3.85 -10.28 1.76
CA TRP A 178 -3.73 -11.36 0.79
C TRP A 178 -4.64 -11.16 -0.41
N ALA A 179 -5.93 -10.86 -0.21
CA ALA A 179 -6.86 -10.63 -1.32
C ALA A 179 -6.36 -9.52 -2.26
N LYS A 180 -5.90 -8.41 -1.68
CA LYS A 180 -5.35 -7.29 -2.46
C LYS A 180 -4.04 -7.66 -3.17
N ALA A 181 -3.14 -8.41 -2.51
CA ALA A 181 -1.91 -8.87 -3.13
C ALA A 181 -2.17 -9.82 -4.31
N ILE A 182 -3.11 -10.75 -4.17
CA ILE A 182 -3.52 -11.70 -5.21
C ILE A 182 -4.13 -10.96 -6.41
N VAL A 183 -5.02 -9.99 -6.19
CA VAL A 183 -5.59 -9.18 -7.28
C VAL A 183 -4.50 -8.37 -7.98
N ASN A 184 -3.59 -7.76 -7.22
CA ASN A 184 -2.45 -7.04 -7.77
C ASN A 184 -1.48 -7.96 -8.53
N SER A 185 -1.35 -9.23 -8.14
CA SER A 185 -0.44 -10.18 -8.80
C SER A 185 -0.92 -10.59 -10.19
N ALA A 186 -2.20 -10.40 -10.48
CA ALA A 186 -2.79 -10.54 -11.81
C ALA A 186 -2.78 -9.20 -12.58
N ILE A 187 -3.42 -8.16 -12.03
CA ILE A 187 -3.64 -6.89 -12.77
C ILE A 187 -2.32 -6.19 -13.10
N ASN A 188 -1.44 -6.05 -12.11
CA ASN A 188 -0.25 -5.20 -12.26
C ASN A 188 0.71 -5.73 -13.32
N PRO A 189 1.20 -6.99 -13.24
CA PRO A 189 2.12 -7.50 -14.25
C PRO A 189 1.48 -7.62 -15.64
N ILE A 190 0.24 -8.09 -15.76
CA ILE A 190 -0.43 -8.21 -17.07
C ILE A 190 -0.53 -6.84 -17.74
N GLY A 191 -1.07 -5.83 -17.03
CA GLY A 191 -1.20 -4.49 -17.58
C GLY A 191 0.17 -3.83 -17.83
N ALA A 192 1.20 -4.15 -17.04
CA ALA A 192 2.55 -3.60 -17.23
C ALA A 192 3.28 -4.22 -18.43
N ILE A 193 3.12 -5.52 -18.65
CA ILE A 193 3.71 -6.24 -19.79
C ILE A 193 3.04 -5.79 -21.08
N MET A 194 1.71 -5.79 -21.10
CA MET A 194 0.90 -5.45 -22.28
C MET A 194 0.76 -3.94 -22.51
N GLU A 195 1.12 -3.12 -21.52
CA GLU A 195 0.98 -1.65 -21.52
C GLU A 195 -0.45 -1.13 -21.72
N VAL A 196 -1.42 -1.87 -21.22
CA VAL A 196 -2.85 -1.58 -21.36
C VAL A 196 -3.44 -1.00 -20.07
N LYS A 197 -4.62 -0.39 -20.18
CA LYS A 197 -5.39 0.02 -19.01
C LYS A 197 -6.01 -1.21 -18.34
N ASN A 198 -6.44 -1.06 -17.09
CA ASN A 198 -7.07 -2.16 -16.36
C ASN A 198 -8.36 -2.64 -17.06
N GLY A 199 -9.10 -1.75 -17.71
CA GLY A 199 -10.29 -2.12 -18.47
C GLY A 199 -10.05 -3.08 -19.62
N ASP A 200 -8.91 -2.96 -20.30
CA ASP A 200 -8.56 -3.80 -21.45
C ASP A 200 -8.33 -5.26 -21.03
N ILE A 201 -7.90 -5.50 -19.77
CA ILE A 201 -7.80 -6.84 -19.18
C ILE A 201 -9.18 -7.46 -19.03
N LEU A 202 -10.19 -6.66 -18.65
CA LEU A 202 -11.56 -7.12 -18.45
C LEU A 202 -12.29 -7.43 -19.77
N GLU A 203 -11.96 -6.70 -20.84
CA GLU A 203 -12.63 -6.83 -22.14
C GLU A 203 -12.01 -7.88 -23.06
N ASN A 204 -10.79 -8.31 -22.76
CA ASN A 204 -10.11 -9.33 -23.53
C ASN A 204 -10.20 -10.69 -22.82
N ASP A 205 -10.94 -11.62 -23.40
CA ASP A 205 -11.19 -12.96 -22.79
C ASP A 205 -9.90 -13.70 -22.44
N TYR A 206 -8.84 -13.57 -23.24
CA TYR A 206 -7.55 -14.22 -22.97
C TYR A 206 -6.85 -13.60 -21.77
N LEU A 207 -6.83 -12.27 -21.67
CA LEU A 207 -6.23 -11.57 -20.52
C LEU A 207 -7.02 -11.79 -19.24
N LEU A 208 -8.36 -11.76 -19.32
CA LEU A 208 -9.22 -12.01 -18.18
C LEU A 208 -9.05 -13.45 -17.67
N THR A 209 -9.00 -14.43 -18.58
CA THR A 209 -8.76 -15.84 -18.23
C THR A 209 -7.41 -15.99 -17.54
N LEU A 210 -6.33 -15.41 -18.09
CA LEU A 210 -5.02 -15.44 -17.44
C LEU A 210 -5.05 -14.79 -16.05
N ALA A 211 -5.68 -13.63 -15.91
CA ALA A 211 -5.82 -12.94 -14.64
C ALA A 211 -6.54 -13.81 -13.60
N MET A 212 -7.63 -14.47 -13.99
CA MET A 212 -8.37 -15.38 -13.14
C MET A 212 -7.52 -16.59 -12.72
N GLU A 213 -6.77 -17.22 -13.62
CA GLU A 213 -5.89 -18.35 -13.26
C GLU A 213 -4.77 -17.94 -12.31
N VAL A 214 -4.18 -16.76 -12.48
CA VAL A 214 -3.18 -16.20 -11.55
C VAL A 214 -3.80 -15.97 -10.16
N VAL A 215 -5.04 -15.47 -10.12
CA VAL A 215 -5.78 -15.32 -8.86
C VAL A 215 -6.06 -16.68 -8.20
N LYS A 216 -6.40 -17.72 -8.98
CA LYS A 216 -6.60 -19.08 -8.42
C LYS A 216 -5.33 -19.61 -7.75
N GLU A 217 -4.17 -19.48 -8.39
CA GLU A 217 -2.88 -19.87 -7.80
C GLU A 217 -2.66 -19.15 -6.45
N GLY A 218 -2.86 -17.83 -6.42
CA GLY A 218 -2.70 -17.04 -5.21
C GLY A 218 -3.67 -17.45 -4.10
N CYS A 219 -4.93 -17.74 -4.43
CA CYS A 219 -5.93 -18.24 -3.48
C CYS A 219 -5.55 -19.60 -2.89
N GLN A 220 -4.99 -20.51 -3.71
CA GLN A 220 -4.54 -21.82 -3.24
C GLN A 220 -3.43 -21.70 -2.20
N VAL A 221 -2.43 -20.84 -2.46
CA VAL A 221 -1.36 -20.54 -1.49
C VAL A 221 -1.95 -19.97 -0.20
N ALA A 222 -2.77 -18.93 -0.30
CA ALA A 222 -3.36 -18.27 0.87
C ALA A 222 -4.20 -19.25 1.73
N THR A 223 -5.01 -20.08 1.09
CA THR A 223 -5.84 -21.09 1.79
C THR A 223 -4.98 -22.11 2.53
N GLN A 224 -3.88 -22.56 1.93
CA GLN A 224 -2.96 -23.49 2.56
C GLN A 224 -2.21 -22.87 3.76
N TRP A 225 -2.04 -21.54 3.76
CA TRP A 225 -1.56 -20.75 4.89
C TRP A 225 -2.63 -20.44 5.95
N GLY A 226 -3.86 -20.96 5.79
CA GLY A 226 -4.96 -20.74 6.73
C GLY A 226 -5.56 -19.33 6.66
N ILE A 227 -5.38 -18.63 5.53
CA ILE A 227 -5.96 -17.31 5.31
C ILE A 227 -7.40 -17.47 4.86
N GLU A 228 -8.31 -16.83 5.60
CA GLU A 228 -9.72 -16.69 5.23
C GLU A 228 -9.96 -15.29 4.66
N PHE A 229 -10.85 -15.21 3.66
CA PHE A 229 -11.15 -13.98 2.95
C PHE A 229 -12.54 -13.45 3.34
N ASP A 230 -12.59 -12.19 3.80
CA ASP A 230 -13.86 -11.47 3.96
C ASP A 230 -14.55 -11.24 2.61
N MET A 231 -13.75 -10.93 1.57
CA MET A 231 -14.18 -10.84 0.18
C MET A 231 -13.27 -11.72 -0.67
N HIS A 232 -13.86 -12.63 -1.45
CA HIS A 232 -13.08 -13.58 -2.24
C HIS A 232 -12.26 -12.85 -3.33
N PRO A 233 -10.97 -13.17 -3.53
CA PRO A 233 -10.11 -12.43 -4.47
C PRO A 233 -10.60 -12.39 -5.92
N MET A 234 -11.36 -13.39 -6.37
CA MET A 234 -12.01 -13.36 -7.69
C MET A 234 -13.07 -12.28 -7.82
N GLU A 235 -13.87 -12.08 -6.79
CA GLU A 235 -14.89 -11.02 -6.78
C GLU A 235 -14.20 -9.65 -6.76
N LEU A 236 -13.20 -9.51 -5.89
CA LEU A 236 -12.38 -8.31 -5.78
C LEU A 236 -11.63 -7.99 -7.10
N LEU A 237 -11.18 -8.99 -7.85
CA LEU A 237 -10.55 -8.82 -9.17
C LEU A 237 -11.51 -8.10 -10.13
N ILE A 238 -12.71 -8.63 -10.30
CA ILE A 238 -13.71 -8.07 -11.24
C ILE A 238 -14.13 -6.67 -10.80
N GLU A 239 -14.35 -6.46 -9.51
CA GLU A 239 -14.71 -5.14 -8.97
C GLU A 239 -13.59 -4.12 -9.19
N THR A 240 -12.34 -4.51 -8.94
CA THR A 240 -11.16 -3.65 -9.14
C THR A 240 -11.00 -3.27 -10.60
N LEU A 241 -11.10 -4.22 -11.53
CA LEU A 241 -11.01 -3.97 -12.97
C LEU A 241 -12.11 -3.01 -13.44
N LYS A 242 -13.35 -3.17 -12.97
CA LYS A 242 -14.47 -2.26 -13.29
C LYS A 242 -14.24 -0.85 -12.75
N ARG A 243 -13.88 -0.71 -11.47
CA ARG A 243 -13.71 0.59 -10.81
C ARG A 243 -12.51 1.38 -11.34
N THR A 244 -11.47 0.67 -11.78
CA THR A 244 -10.21 1.29 -12.24
C THR A 244 -10.03 1.18 -13.74
N ARG A 245 -11.10 0.95 -14.49
CA ARG A 245 -11.10 0.65 -15.93
C ARG A 245 -10.23 1.59 -16.76
N GLU A 246 -10.32 2.89 -16.50
CA GLU A 246 -9.57 3.91 -17.27
C GLU A 246 -8.12 4.12 -16.82
N ASN A 247 -7.72 3.47 -15.72
CA ASN A 247 -6.41 3.68 -15.11
C ASN A 247 -5.38 2.71 -15.69
N TYR A 248 -4.15 3.22 -15.84
CA TYR A 248 -2.97 2.36 -15.90
C TYR A 248 -2.58 1.92 -14.49
N ASN A 249 -2.25 0.65 -14.32
CA ASN A 249 -1.85 0.14 -13.01
C ASN A 249 -0.54 0.78 -12.50
N SER A 250 -0.35 0.74 -11.18
CA SER A 250 0.79 1.39 -10.52
C SER A 250 2.16 0.87 -10.97
N MET A 251 2.26 -0.42 -11.30
CA MET A 251 3.50 -1.05 -11.75
C MET A 251 3.92 -0.55 -13.12
N LEU A 252 2.99 -0.43 -14.07
CA LEU A 252 3.26 0.19 -15.38
C LEU A 252 3.71 1.65 -15.24
N GLN A 253 3.08 2.40 -14.32
CA GLN A 253 3.48 3.78 -14.05
C GLN A 253 4.89 3.86 -13.45
N ASP A 254 5.28 2.93 -12.57
CA ASP A 254 6.63 2.85 -12.03
C ASP A 254 7.65 2.54 -13.15
N ILE A 255 7.37 1.55 -14.02
CA ILE A 255 8.22 1.21 -15.17
C ILE A 255 8.39 2.41 -16.11
N ARG A 256 7.30 3.09 -16.51
CA ARG A 256 7.35 4.27 -17.39
C ARG A 256 8.15 5.44 -16.80
N ARG A 257 8.31 5.48 -15.47
CA ARG A 257 9.10 6.50 -14.75
C ARG A 257 10.52 6.02 -14.42
N GLY A 258 10.95 4.86 -14.92
CA GLY A 258 12.25 4.27 -14.60
C GLY A 258 12.41 3.93 -13.11
N LYS A 259 11.31 3.64 -12.42
CA LYS A 259 11.33 3.26 -11.00
C LYS A 259 11.23 1.75 -10.84
N MET A 260 11.84 1.25 -9.77
CA MET A 260 11.65 -0.13 -9.33
C MET A 260 10.20 -0.37 -8.92
N THR A 261 9.65 -1.52 -9.29
CA THR A 261 8.28 -1.91 -8.94
C THR A 261 8.24 -2.67 -7.61
N GLU A 262 7.03 -3.02 -7.17
CA GLU A 262 6.79 -3.85 -5.98
C GLU A 262 6.53 -5.32 -6.33
N ILE A 263 6.90 -5.78 -7.54
CA ILE A 263 6.62 -7.15 -8.00
C ILE A 263 7.19 -8.23 -7.05
N ASP A 264 8.34 -7.95 -6.42
CA ASP A 264 8.98 -8.86 -5.44
C ASP A 264 8.13 -9.03 -4.17
N PHE A 265 7.32 -8.03 -3.81
CA PHE A 265 6.45 -8.05 -2.62
C PHE A 265 5.00 -8.44 -2.96
N ILE A 266 4.71 -8.68 -4.24
CA ILE A 266 3.40 -9.11 -4.73
C ILE A 266 3.53 -10.55 -5.22
N ASN A 267 3.96 -10.77 -6.47
CA ASN A 267 4.16 -12.10 -7.03
C ASN A 267 5.33 -12.82 -6.34
N GLY A 268 6.42 -12.11 -6.04
CA GLY A 268 7.59 -12.68 -5.37
C GLY A 268 7.24 -13.29 -4.00
N LYS A 269 6.46 -12.57 -3.19
CA LYS A 269 5.99 -13.10 -1.89
C LYS A 269 5.02 -14.26 -2.02
N ILE A 270 4.14 -14.27 -3.04
CA ILE A 270 3.28 -15.43 -3.30
C ILE A 270 4.12 -16.67 -3.67
N ILE A 271 5.17 -16.48 -4.48
CA ILE A 271 6.12 -17.55 -4.84
C ILE A 271 6.85 -18.05 -3.59
N GLU A 272 7.45 -17.15 -2.80
CA GLU A 272 8.16 -17.47 -1.54
C GLU A 272 7.25 -18.28 -0.59
N TYR A 273 6.05 -17.78 -0.32
CA TYR A 273 5.08 -18.48 0.54
C TYR A 273 4.62 -19.81 -0.04
N SER A 274 4.60 -19.99 -1.37
CA SER A 274 4.25 -21.27 -1.98
C SER A 274 5.34 -22.32 -1.82
N GLU A 275 6.61 -21.91 -1.90
CA GLU A 275 7.77 -22.79 -1.77
C GLU A 275 7.88 -23.38 -0.36
N GLU A 276 7.58 -22.58 0.67
CA GLU A 276 7.58 -23.01 2.08
C GLU A 276 6.60 -24.16 2.38
N ILE A 277 5.52 -24.27 1.59
CA ILE A 277 4.47 -25.29 1.72
C ILE A 277 4.50 -26.32 0.58
N GLY A 278 5.52 -26.29 -0.26
CA GLY A 278 5.70 -27.25 -1.37
C GLY A 278 4.68 -27.11 -2.51
N LEU A 279 4.04 -25.95 -2.66
CA LEU A 279 3.18 -25.63 -3.80
C LEU A 279 3.98 -24.94 -4.90
N LYS A 280 3.49 -25.04 -6.14
CA LYS A 280 4.05 -24.32 -7.29
C LYS A 280 3.08 -23.24 -7.74
N THR A 281 3.60 -22.07 -8.05
CA THR A 281 2.84 -20.96 -8.66
C THR A 281 3.45 -20.54 -10.00
N PRO A 282 3.39 -21.40 -11.03
CA PRO A 282 4.06 -21.16 -12.30
C PRO A 282 3.60 -19.89 -13.01
N LEU A 283 2.32 -19.49 -12.92
CA LEU A 283 1.84 -18.27 -13.54
C LEU A 283 2.36 -17.03 -12.81
N ASN A 284 2.34 -17.03 -11.47
CA ASN A 284 2.95 -15.95 -10.70
C ASN A 284 4.46 -15.83 -10.98
N PHE A 285 5.18 -16.97 -11.09
CA PHE A 285 6.59 -16.99 -11.43
C PHE A 285 6.88 -16.45 -12.83
N ALA A 286 6.08 -16.83 -13.83
CA ALA A 286 6.23 -16.33 -15.20
C ALA A 286 6.02 -14.81 -15.26
N LEU A 287 4.94 -14.31 -14.65
CA LEU A 287 4.63 -12.87 -14.62
C LEU A 287 5.69 -12.07 -13.84
N TRP A 288 6.14 -12.59 -12.70
CA TRP A 288 7.24 -12.01 -11.94
C TRP A 288 8.49 -11.89 -12.83
N SER A 289 8.91 -12.98 -13.47
CA SER A 289 10.11 -13.02 -14.32
C SER A 289 10.05 -12.02 -15.48
N LEU A 290 8.90 -11.93 -16.15
CA LEU A 290 8.70 -10.98 -17.27
C LEU A 290 8.79 -9.53 -16.80
N VAL A 291 8.19 -9.19 -15.66
CA VAL A 291 8.31 -7.84 -15.09
C VAL A 291 9.74 -7.54 -14.68
N LYS A 292 10.45 -8.45 -13.98
CA LYS A 292 11.86 -8.25 -13.63
C LYS A 292 12.73 -8.02 -14.86
N ALA A 293 12.48 -8.75 -15.95
CA ALA A 293 13.17 -8.54 -17.22
C ALA A 293 12.87 -7.15 -17.80
N LYS A 294 11.60 -6.72 -17.81
CA LYS A 294 11.19 -5.39 -18.30
C LYS A 294 11.80 -4.25 -17.47
N GLU A 295 11.86 -4.39 -16.14
CA GLU A 295 12.55 -3.44 -15.26
C GLU A 295 14.01 -3.26 -15.64
N SER A 296 14.71 -4.35 -15.97
CA SER A 296 16.14 -4.31 -16.32
C SER A 296 16.44 -3.60 -17.64
N GLN A 297 15.46 -3.54 -18.55
CA GLN A 297 15.59 -2.90 -19.87
C GLN A 297 15.31 -1.39 -19.83
N THR A 298 14.71 -0.88 -18.75
CA THR A 298 14.31 0.53 -18.63
C THR A 298 15.37 1.37 -17.89
N LYS A 299 16.55 0.79 -17.61
CA LYS A 299 17.73 1.46 -17.06
C LYS A 299 18.62 2.00 -18.19
#